data_AF-A0A2N0NGY7-F1
#
_entry.id   AF-A0A2N0NGY7-F1
#
_cell.length_a   1.000
_cell.length_b   1.000
_cell.length_c   1.000
_cell.angle_alpha   90.00
_cell.angle_beta   90.00
_cell.angle_gamma   90.00
#
_symmetry.space_group_name_H-M   'P 1'
#
loop_
_entity.id
_entity.type
_entity.pdbx_description
1 polymer ?
#
loop_
_entity_poly.entity_id
_entity_poly.type
_entity_poly.pdbx_seq_one_letter_code
_entity_poly.pdbx_strand_id
1 'polypeptide(L)'
;MEFEQHSLPVSHLTFLDDSTLIASSKSGIEDQLSITAEFYTLNNVQANSAKYVLLFSSDSFSFSLSASSQFVLKQARSIVKDMAALLTPKKLLAQHVAYLYNAVFLPRLEFRLQTSLFSESIVQSIISLMLSIIKRKAGLASTTPLTLLYLKIPFSIHHAFCHVLSSHIASWQKIFTHPDFQDFANYAISYLQGFLGAESCPTTIDLTPWSQILSLRSHSLFNSLFFSSRLNITWPLSFWPPR
;
A
#
# COMPACT_ATOMS: atom_id res chain seq x y z
N MET A 1 -23.80 -17.07 34.50
CA MET A 1 -24.58 -16.52 33.38
C MET A 1 -23.63 -16.50 32.21
N GLU A 2 -23.61 -17.60 31.44
CA GLU A 2 -22.82 -17.69 30.21
C GLU A 2 -23.53 -16.82 29.18
N PHE A 3 -22.85 -15.79 28.68
CA PHE A 3 -23.33 -15.04 27.54
C PHE A 3 -23.10 -15.92 26.31
N GLU A 4 -24.17 -16.48 25.75
CA GLU A 4 -24.09 -17.06 24.41
C GLU A 4 -23.71 -15.95 23.43
N GLN A 5 -22.48 -16.02 22.93
CA GLN A 5 -21.96 -15.06 21.97
C GLN A 5 -22.52 -15.44 20.59
N HIS A 6 -23.72 -14.95 20.28
CA HIS A 6 -24.26 -15.04 18.92
C HIS A 6 -23.46 -14.11 18.00
N SER A 7 -22.58 -14.69 17.18
CA SER A 7 -21.85 -13.94 16.16
C SER A 7 -22.78 -13.63 14.98
N LEU A 8 -23.29 -12.40 14.91
CA LEU A 8 -23.92 -11.91 13.69
C LEU A 8 -22.82 -11.49 12.70
N PRO A 9 -22.79 -12.03 11.47
CA PRO A 9 -21.78 -11.65 10.48
C PRO A 9 -22.09 -10.25 9.93
N VAL A 10 -21.60 -9.21 10.62
CA VAL A 10 -21.67 -7.81 10.15
C VAL A 10 -20.36 -7.46 9.44
N SER A 11 -20.40 -7.44 8.12
CA SER A 11 -19.29 -6.97 7.28
C SER A 11 -19.18 -5.45 7.34
N HIS A 12 -18.27 -4.94 8.18
CA HIS A 12 -18.02 -3.51 8.33
C HIS A 12 -16.52 -3.21 8.39
N LEU A 13 -16.14 -2.01 7.95
CA LEU A 13 -14.79 -1.47 8.07
C LEU A 13 -14.90 -0.15 8.83
N THR A 14 -14.26 -0.06 10.00
CA THR A 14 -14.27 1.17 10.81
C THR A 14 -12.86 1.68 11.01
N PHE A 15 -12.67 2.98 10.78
CA PHE A 15 -11.46 3.69 11.09
C PHE A 15 -11.82 4.97 11.85
N LEU A 16 -11.53 4.98 13.16
CA LEU A 16 -11.96 6.04 14.07
C LEU A 16 -13.50 6.21 14.04
N ASP A 17 -14.01 7.37 13.65
CA ASP A 17 -15.43 7.68 13.53
C ASP A 17 -16.01 7.31 12.15
N ASP A 18 -15.18 7.08 11.14
CA ASP A 18 -15.62 6.69 9.80
C ASP A 18 -15.90 5.18 9.74
N SER A 19 -17.15 4.82 9.43
CA SER A 19 -17.58 3.44 9.25
C SER A 19 -18.13 3.20 7.85
N THR A 20 -17.66 2.14 7.20
CA THR A 20 -18.15 1.64 5.91
C THR A 20 -18.85 0.32 6.12
N LEU A 21 -20.16 0.29 5.82
CA LEU A 21 -20.98 -0.92 5.88
C LEU A 21 -20.99 -1.60 4.51
N ILE A 22 -20.86 -2.92 4.49
CA ILE A 22 -20.83 -3.71 3.26
C ILE A 22 -21.88 -4.83 3.37
N ALA A 23 -22.80 -4.87 2.41
CA ALA A 23 -23.77 -5.94 2.28
C ALA A 23 -23.90 -6.38 0.82
N SER A 24 -24.23 -7.65 0.62
CA SER A 24 -24.46 -8.24 -0.70
C SER A 24 -25.84 -7.97 -1.28
N SER A 25 -26.77 -7.45 -0.47
CA SER A 25 -28.15 -7.17 -0.86
C SER A 25 -28.67 -5.88 -0.22
N LYS A 26 -29.75 -5.34 -0.82
CA LYS A 26 -30.47 -4.20 -0.24
C LYS A 26 -31.02 -4.54 1.15
N SER A 27 -31.61 -5.73 1.33
CA SER A 27 -32.12 -6.12 2.66
C SER A 27 -30.98 -6.17 3.68
N GLY A 28 -29.83 -6.72 3.30
CA GLY A 28 -28.67 -6.81 4.18
C GLY A 28 -28.12 -5.44 4.58
N ILE A 29 -28.12 -4.44 3.69
CA ILE A 29 -27.68 -3.08 4.07
C ILE A 29 -28.72 -2.38 4.96
N GLU A 30 -30.01 -2.61 4.73
CA GLU A 30 -31.09 -2.08 5.58
C GLU A 30 -31.00 -2.67 7.00
N ASP A 31 -30.76 -3.98 7.12
CA ASP A 31 -30.55 -4.66 8.39
C ASP A 31 -29.31 -4.10 9.13
N GLN A 32 -28.18 -3.95 8.43
CA GLN A 32 -26.96 -3.37 9.01
C GLN A 32 -27.16 -1.92 9.46
N LEU A 33 -27.90 -1.12 8.69
CA LEU A 33 -28.23 0.26 9.05
C LEU A 33 -29.12 0.32 10.29
N SER A 34 -30.11 -0.58 10.41
CA SER A 34 -30.97 -0.68 11.58
C SER A 34 -30.16 -1.01 12.84
N ILE A 35 -29.31 -2.05 12.77
CA ILE A 35 -28.43 -2.44 13.88
C ILE A 35 -27.51 -1.28 14.28
N THR A 36 -26.93 -0.59 13.29
CA THR A 36 -26.03 0.55 13.54
C THR A 36 -26.76 1.71 14.21
N ALA A 37 -28.00 2.00 13.79
CA ALA A 37 -28.83 3.05 14.38
C ALA A 37 -29.21 2.73 15.83
N GLU A 38 -29.58 1.48 16.13
CA GLU A 38 -29.85 1.01 17.48
C GLU A 38 -28.61 1.11 18.37
N PHE A 39 -27.45 0.65 17.88
CA PHE A 39 -26.19 0.75 18.60
C PHE A 39 -25.83 2.20 18.94
N TYR A 40 -25.93 3.12 17.99
CA TYR A 40 -25.65 4.54 18.25
C TYR A 40 -26.65 5.15 19.23
N THR A 41 -27.93 4.78 19.13
CA THR A 41 -28.97 5.23 20.07
C THR A 41 -28.67 4.78 21.49
N LEU A 42 -28.32 3.50 21.69
CA LEU A 42 -27.96 2.93 22.99
C LEU A 42 -26.72 3.60 23.60
N ASN A 43 -25.76 3.98 22.75
CA ASN A 43 -24.51 4.60 23.20
C ASN A 43 -24.59 6.14 23.29
N ASN A 44 -25.76 6.74 23.12
CA ASN A 44 -25.94 8.20 23.09
C ASN A 44 -25.02 8.89 22.06
N VAL A 45 -24.75 8.22 20.93
CA VAL A 45 -23.96 8.75 19.81
C VAL A 45 -24.92 9.24 18.73
N GLN A 46 -24.68 10.45 18.21
CA GLN A 46 -25.44 10.97 17.09
C GLN A 46 -24.66 10.78 15.79
N ALA A 47 -25.14 9.90 14.92
CA ALA A 47 -24.61 9.75 13.58
C ALA A 47 -24.92 10.97 12.70
N ASN A 48 -23.93 11.42 11.92
CA ASN A 48 -24.13 12.46 10.91
C ASN A 48 -24.68 11.86 9.61
N SER A 49 -26.00 11.63 9.58
CA SER A 49 -26.69 11.04 8.43
C SER A 49 -26.52 11.87 7.14
N ALA A 50 -26.27 13.18 7.24
CA ALA A 50 -26.03 14.03 6.07
C ALA A 50 -24.71 13.70 5.33
N LYS A 51 -23.78 13.00 5.98
CA LYS A 51 -22.54 12.53 5.36
C LYS A 51 -22.64 11.12 4.78
N TYR A 52 -23.77 10.44 4.95
CA TYR A 52 -23.91 9.06 4.49
C TYR A 52 -23.99 9.03 2.97
N VAL A 53 -23.15 8.19 2.35
CA VAL A 53 -23.13 7.97 0.91
C VAL A 53 -23.42 6.51 0.64
N LEU A 54 -24.53 6.23 -0.04
CA LEU A 54 -24.86 4.87 -0.47
C LEU A 54 -24.28 4.62 -1.86
N LEU A 55 -23.46 3.57 -1.97
CA LEU A 55 -22.92 3.08 -3.23
C LEU A 55 -23.50 1.69 -3.50
N PHE A 56 -24.06 1.48 -4.69
CA PHE A 56 -24.54 0.17 -5.14
C PHE A 56 -24.02 -0.12 -6.55
N SER A 57 -23.84 -1.40 -6.88
CA SER A 57 -23.47 -1.85 -8.22
C SER A 57 -24.63 -2.68 -8.79
N SER A 58 -25.23 -2.20 -9.88
CA SER A 58 -26.28 -2.90 -10.63
C SER A 58 -25.69 -3.45 -11.94
N ASP A 59 -25.06 -4.62 -11.87
CA ASP A 59 -24.79 -5.58 -12.96
C ASP A 59 -24.19 -5.10 -14.31
N SER A 60 -23.58 -3.92 -14.41
CA SER A 60 -22.86 -3.50 -15.63
C SER A 60 -21.65 -2.60 -15.41
N PHE A 61 -21.45 -2.14 -14.18
CA PHE A 61 -20.20 -1.51 -13.73
C PHE A 61 -19.61 -2.37 -12.63
N SER A 62 -18.60 -3.17 -12.96
CA SER A 62 -17.77 -3.81 -11.95
C SER A 62 -17.15 -2.70 -11.09
N PHE A 63 -17.64 -2.52 -9.86
CA PHE A 63 -16.91 -1.73 -8.89
C PHE A 63 -15.62 -2.50 -8.62
N SER A 64 -14.55 -2.12 -9.31
CA SER A 64 -13.25 -2.71 -9.11
C SER A 64 -12.74 -2.28 -7.74
N LEU A 65 -13.04 -3.07 -6.71
CA LEU A 65 -12.27 -3.09 -5.46
C LEU A 65 -10.80 -3.47 -5.71
N SER A 66 -10.46 -3.97 -6.90
CA SER A 66 -9.08 -4.07 -7.31
C SER A 66 -8.48 -2.65 -7.27
N ALA A 67 -7.55 -2.44 -6.34
CA ALA A 67 -6.76 -1.23 -6.28
C ALA A 67 -6.04 -1.08 -7.62
N SER A 68 -6.65 -0.33 -8.55
CA SER A 68 -6.10 -0.17 -9.88
C SER A 68 -4.72 0.45 -9.75
N SER A 69 -3.70 -0.30 -10.12
CA SER A 69 -2.32 0.17 -10.02
C SER A 69 -2.09 1.44 -10.83
N GLN A 70 -2.87 1.64 -11.90
CA GLN A 70 -2.88 2.88 -12.66
C GLN A 70 -3.44 4.06 -11.85
N PHE A 71 -4.51 3.84 -11.08
CA PHE A 71 -5.07 4.85 -10.19
C PHE A 71 -4.06 5.22 -9.09
N VAL A 72 -3.47 4.23 -8.44
CA VAL A 72 -2.42 4.43 -7.42
C VAL A 72 -1.24 5.21 -8.00
N LEU A 73 -0.79 4.84 -9.21
CA LEU A 73 0.30 5.51 -9.92
C LEU A 73 -0.05 6.97 -10.27
N LYS A 74 -1.28 7.23 -10.72
CA LYS A 74 -1.77 8.61 -10.98
C LYS A 74 -1.75 9.43 -9.70
N GLN A 75 -2.22 8.88 -8.58
CA GLN A 75 -2.23 9.56 -7.29
C GLN A 75 -0.81 9.86 -6.78
N ALA A 76 0.11 8.89 -6.86
CA ALA A 76 1.51 9.07 -6.49
C ALA A 76 2.18 10.20 -7.30
N ARG A 77 1.92 10.25 -8.61
CA ARG A 77 2.40 11.33 -9.49
C ARG A 77 1.79 12.68 -9.14
N SER A 78 0.51 12.73 -8.74
CA SER A 78 -0.13 13.97 -8.31
C SER A 78 0.56 14.56 -7.08
N ILE A 79 0.83 13.74 -6.06
CA ILE A 79 1.45 14.19 -4.80
C ILE A 79 2.83 14.78 -5.02
N VAL A 80 3.61 14.18 -5.93
CA VAL A 80 4.90 14.73 -6.35
C VAL A 80 4.73 16.10 -6.99
N LYS A 81 3.76 16.25 -7.90
CA LYS A 81 3.48 17.53 -8.58
C LYS A 81 3.04 18.61 -7.58
N ASP A 82 2.17 18.27 -6.65
CA ASP A 82 1.65 19.19 -5.64
C ASP A 82 2.79 19.66 -4.72
N MET A 83 3.61 18.74 -4.21
CA MET A 83 4.79 19.07 -3.41
C MET A 83 5.80 19.89 -4.21
N ALA A 84 6.04 19.56 -5.48
CA ALA A 84 6.94 20.30 -6.36
C ALA A 84 6.46 21.73 -6.59
N ALA A 85 5.16 21.93 -6.81
CA ALA A 85 4.55 23.24 -6.97
C ALA A 85 4.70 24.10 -5.71
N LEU A 86 4.56 23.50 -4.52
CA LEU A 86 4.76 24.19 -3.25
C LEU A 86 6.22 24.58 -2.97
N LEU A 87 7.18 23.76 -3.39
CA LEU A 87 8.60 23.95 -3.05
C LEU A 87 9.38 24.77 -4.09
N THR A 88 8.97 24.73 -5.35
CA THR A 88 9.65 25.44 -6.45
C THR A 88 9.83 26.94 -6.19
N PRO A 89 8.76 27.71 -5.86
CA PRO A 89 8.86 29.16 -5.68
C PRO A 89 9.56 29.57 -4.37
N LYS A 90 9.70 28.67 -3.40
CA LYS A 90 10.23 29.01 -2.08
C LYS A 90 11.75 29.14 -2.09
N LYS A 91 12.27 30.18 -1.42
CA LYS A 91 13.72 30.39 -1.18
C LYS A 91 14.21 29.49 -0.04
N LEU A 92 14.33 28.19 -0.32
CA LEU A 92 14.79 27.19 0.64
C LEU A 92 16.19 26.69 0.28
N LEU A 93 17.01 26.46 1.30
CA LEU A 93 18.26 25.70 1.16
C LEU A 93 17.97 24.26 0.73
N ALA A 94 18.86 23.66 -0.05
CA ALA A 94 18.74 22.27 -0.49
C ALA A 94 18.61 21.28 0.68
N GLN A 95 19.26 21.55 1.81
CA GLN A 95 19.13 20.75 3.03
C GLN A 95 17.69 20.73 3.58
N HIS A 96 17.00 21.87 3.58
CA HIS A 96 15.59 21.94 3.98
C HIS A 96 14.68 21.17 3.02
N VAL A 97 14.97 21.24 1.71
CA VAL A 97 14.20 20.47 0.71
C VAL A 97 14.47 18.97 0.86
N ALA A 98 15.71 18.56 1.13
CA ALA A 98 16.07 17.17 1.41
C ALA A 98 15.41 16.65 2.70
N TYR A 99 15.37 17.47 3.75
CA TYR A 99 14.62 17.15 4.97
C TYR A 99 13.13 16.94 4.68
N LEU A 100 12.48 17.86 3.95
CA LEU A 100 11.07 17.72 3.57
C LEU A 100 10.84 16.50 2.68
N TYR A 101 11.81 16.15 1.83
CA TYR A 101 11.76 14.92 1.06
C TYR A 101 11.72 13.69 1.97
N ASN A 102 12.65 13.59 2.91
CA ASN A 102 12.78 12.43 3.81
C ASN A 102 11.66 12.34 4.84
N ALA A 103 11.31 13.44 5.50
CA ALA A 103 10.40 13.46 6.66
C ALA A 103 8.93 13.62 6.28
N VAL A 104 8.62 14.13 5.09
CA VAL A 104 7.22 14.42 4.69
C VAL A 104 6.85 13.71 3.40
N PHE A 105 7.63 13.88 2.33
CA PHE A 105 7.27 13.32 1.03
C PHE A 105 7.38 11.80 1.02
N LEU A 106 8.47 11.21 1.51
CA LEU A 106 8.65 9.76 1.52
C LEU A 106 7.56 9.02 2.30
N PRO A 107 7.22 9.38 3.55
CA PRO A 107 6.12 8.72 4.26
C PRO A 107 4.77 8.86 3.55
N ARG A 108 4.50 10.03 2.94
CA ARG A 108 3.28 10.23 2.14
C ARG A 108 3.27 9.37 0.89
N LEU A 109 4.40 9.21 0.22
CA LEU A 109 4.52 8.34 -0.95
C LEU A 109 4.37 6.86 -0.55
N GLU A 110 5.04 6.43 0.53
CA GLU A 110 4.94 5.10 1.10
C GLU A 110 3.48 4.72 1.37
N PHE A 111 2.76 5.56 2.12
CA PHE A 111 1.34 5.35 2.43
C PHE A 111 0.50 5.16 1.15
N ARG A 112 0.78 5.93 0.11
CA ARG A 112 0.04 5.86 -1.16
C ARG A 112 0.37 4.60 -1.95
N LEU A 113 1.58 4.10 -1.80
CA LEU A 113 2.06 2.88 -2.45
C LEU A 113 1.85 1.63 -1.59
N GLN A 114 1.18 1.73 -0.44
CA GLN A 114 1.03 0.62 0.52
C GLN A 114 0.36 -0.63 -0.07
N THR A 115 -0.53 -0.47 -1.06
CA THR A 115 -1.23 -1.59 -1.71
C THR A 115 -0.61 -2.03 -3.03
N SER A 116 0.39 -1.32 -3.54
CA SER A 116 0.99 -1.58 -4.86
C SER A 116 2.48 -1.31 -4.84
N LEU A 117 3.26 -2.38 -4.91
CA LEU A 117 4.72 -2.29 -4.99
C LEU A 117 5.14 -2.25 -6.46
N PHE A 118 5.71 -1.14 -6.91
CA PHE A 118 6.17 -0.95 -8.29
C PHE A 118 7.66 -1.25 -8.44
N SER A 119 8.13 -1.45 -9.68
CA SER A 119 9.56 -1.56 -9.98
C SER A 119 10.33 -0.28 -9.63
N GLU A 120 11.63 -0.44 -9.38
CA GLU A 120 12.54 0.67 -9.09
C GLU A 120 12.48 1.77 -10.16
N SER A 121 12.45 1.41 -11.45
CA SER A 121 12.33 2.35 -12.56
C SER A 121 11.06 3.22 -12.48
N ILE A 122 9.93 2.62 -12.10
CA ILE A 122 8.66 3.35 -11.94
C ILE A 122 8.75 4.26 -10.72
N VAL A 123 9.22 3.77 -9.57
CA VAL A 123 9.38 4.59 -8.36
C VAL A 123 10.34 5.76 -8.61
N GLN A 124 11.45 5.52 -9.29
CA GLN A 124 12.40 6.56 -9.68
C GLN A 124 11.78 7.58 -10.63
N SER A 125 10.95 7.14 -11.58
CA SER A 125 10.20 8.06 -12.45
C SER A 125 9.25 8.96 -11.67
N ILE A 126 8.59 8.44 -10.62
CA ILE A 126 7.69 9.20 -9.74
C ILE A 126 8.48 10.27 -9.00
N ILE A 127 9.61 9.93 -8.36
CA ILE A 127 10.37 10.88 -7.53
C ILE A 127 11.30 11.80 -8.33
N SER A 128 11.46 11.58 -9.64
CA SER A 128 12.41 12.30 -10.49
C SER A 128 12.28 13.82 -10.42
N LEU A 129 11.05 14.33 -10.34
CA LEU A 129 10.77 15.76 -10.21
C LEU A 129 11.29 16.33 -8.88
N MET A 130 11.11 15.60 -7.78
CA MET A 130 11.64 16.00 -6.47
C MET A 130 13.17 16.02 -6.46
N LEU A 131 13.81 14.98 -7.01
CA LEU A 131 15.27 14.93 -7.10
C LEU A 131 15.83 16.08 -7.95
N SER A 132 15.13 16.45 -9.02
CA SER A 132 15.51 17.57 -9.88
C SER A 132 15.42 18.92 -9.13
N ILE A 133 14.41 19.10 -8.29
CA ILE A 133 14.30 20.29 -7.43
C ILE A 133 15.46 20.34 -6.44
N ILE A 134 15.80 19.22 -5.80
CA ILE A 134 16.90 19.16 -4.84
C ILE A 134 18.23 19.50 -5.52
N LYS A 135 18.52 18.92 -6.70
CA LYS A 135 19.71 19.25 -7.50
C LYS A 135 19.78 20.75 -7.80
N ARG A 136 18.70 21.33 -8.31
CA ARG A 136 18.63 22.75 -8.66
C ARG A 136 18.83 23.66 -7.44
N LYS A 137 18.23 23.33 -6.29
CA LYS A 137 18.40 24.09 -5.04
C LYS A 137 19.80 23.91 -4.45
N ALA A 138 20.48 22.81 -4.76
CA ALA A 138 21.86 22.54 -4.34
C ALA A 138 22.91 23.17 -5.28
N GLY A 139 22.49 23.80 -6.38
CA GLY A 139 23.42 24.31 -7.41
C GLY A 139 24.10 23.21 -8.22
N LEU A 140 23.57 21.99 -8.19
CA LEU A 140 24.12 20.84 -8.92
C LEU A 140 23.62 20.83 -10.37
N ALA A 141 24.45 20.34 -11.28
CA ALA A 141 24.07 20.12 -12.67
C ALA A 141 22.92 19.10 -12.76
N SER A 142 22.08 19.23 -13.79
CA SER A 142 21.01 18.24 -14.05
C SER A 142 21.58 16.83 -14.28
N THR A 143 22.77 16.76 -14.90
CA THR A 143 23.52 15.54 -15.21
C THR A 143 24.20 14.88 -14.02
N THR A 144 24.20 15.50 -12.83
CA THR A 144 24.82 14.92 -11.63
C THR A 144 24.25 13.53 -11.35
N PRO A 145 25.09 12.48 -11.21
CA PRO A 145 24.63 11.13 -10.90
C PRO A 145 23.75 11.09 -9.65
N LEU A 146 22.65 10.33 -9.69
CA LEU A 146 21.76 10.18 -8.53
C LEU A 146 22.47 9.56 -7.33
N THR A 147 23.48 8.73 -7.57
CA THR A 147 24.30 8.12 -6.53
C THR A 147 24.94 9.17 -5.61
N LEU A 148 25.34 10.33 -6.14
CA LEU A 148 25.90 11.42 -5.33
C LEU A 148 24.87 12.05 -4.38
N LEU A 149 23.58 12.03 -4.74
CA LEU A 149 22.52 12.55 -3.89
C LEU A 149 22.21 11.63 -2.70
N TYR A 150 22.48 10.33 -2.84
CA TYR A 150 22.24 9.32 -1.80
C TYR A 150 23.41 9.16 -0.82
N LEU A 151 24.56 9.79 -1.08
CA LEU A 151 25.66 9.82 -0.13
C LEU A 151 25.23 10.56 1.14
N LYS A 152 25.75 10.13 2.30
CA LYS A 152 25.47 10.71 3.64
C LYS A 152 25.98 12.16 3.84
N ILE A 153 26.35 12.85 2.77
CA ILE A 153 26.85 14.22 2.75
C ILE A 153 26.10 14.97 1.64
N PRO A 154 25.79 16.28 1.76
CA PRO A 154 25.20 17.00 2.88
C PRO A 154 23.66 16.86 2.96
N PHE A 155 23.04 16.00 2.12
CA PHE A 155 21.59 15.94 1.97
C PHE A 155 20.94 14.69 2.56
N SER A 156 21.69 13.59 2.70
CA SER A 156 21.21 12.32 3.29
C SER A 156 19.87 11.85 2.71
N ILE A 157 19.68 11.98 1.39
CA ILE A 157 18.42 11.61 0.74
C ILE A 157 18.27 10.09 0.80
N HIS A 158 17.12 9.61 1.28
CA HIS A 158 16.86 8.18 1.30
C HIS A 158 16.44 7.67 -0.08
N HIS A 159 16.86 6.43 -0.38
CA HIS A 159 16.47 5.76 -1.61
C HIS A 159 14.99 5.34 -1.57
N ALA A 160 14.13 6.00 -2.35
CA ALA A 160 12.67 5.79 -2.25
C ALA A 160 12.24 4.34 -2.51
N PHE A 161 12.83 3.67 -3.51
CA PHE A 161 12.49 2.28 -3.79
C PHE A 161 12.84 1.36 -2.62
N CYS A 162 14.03 1.54 -2.01
CA CYS A 162 14.42 0.76 -0.85
C CYS A 162 13.50 1.04 0.34
N HIS A 163 13.09 2.29 0.53
CA HIS A 163 12.17 2.68 1.60
C HIS A 163 10.80 2.01 1.44
N VAL A 164 10.20 2.11 0.24
CA VAL A 164 8.92 1.47 -0.07
C VAL A 164 9.03 -0.05 0.02
N LEU A 165 10.09 -0.65 -0.53
CA LEU A 165 10.32 -2.10 -0.43
C LEU A 165 10.43 -2.55 1.03
N SER A 166 11.18 -1.83 1.87
CA SER A 166 11.34 -2.15 3.28
C SER A 166 10.00 -2.11 4.04
N SER A 167 9.14 -1.14 3.72
CA SER A 167 7.80 -1.03 4.30
C SER A 167 6.89 -2.20 3.91
N HIS A 168 6.91 -2.59 2.63
CA HIS A 168 6.17 -3.77 2.15
C HIS A 168 6.68 -5.05 2.80
N ILE A 169 8.01 -5.22 2.89
CA ILE A 169 8.63 -6.38 3.56
C ILE A 169 8.18 -6.45 5.01
N ALA A 170 8.28 -5.35 5.76
CA ALA A 170 7.88 -5.30 7.16
C ALA A 170 6.38 -5.59 7.35
N SER A 171 5.53 -5.11 6.43
CA SER A 171 4.09 -5.36 6.47
C SER A 171 3.75 -6.84 6.25
N TRP A 172 4.33 -7.45 5.21
CA TRP A 172 4.14 -8.88 4.96
C TRP A 172 4.76 -9.75 6.04
N GLN A 173 5.92 -9.35 6.59
CA GLN A 173 6.54 -10.07 7.70
C GLN A 173 5.62 -10.10 8.91
N LYS A 174 4.95 -8.99 9.25
CA LYS A 174 3.95 -8.95 10.32
C LYS A 174 2.78 -9.89 10.03
N ILE A 175 2.26 -9.90 8.80
CA ILE A 175 1.18 -10.81 8.40
C ILE A 175 1.60 -12.27 8.55
N PHE A 176 2.83 -12.60 8.17
CA PHE A 176 3.35 -13.96 8.23
C PHE A 176 3.71 -14.45 9.62
N THR A 177 4.06 -13.56 10.55
CA THR A 177 4.46 -13.95 11.91
C THR A 177 3.32 -13.89 12.93
N HIS A 178 2.25 -13.13 12.66
CA HIS A 178 1.17 -12.96 13.62
C HIS A 178 0.20 -14.15 13.59
N PRO A 179 -0.15 -14.73 14.75
CA PRO A 179 -1.01 -15.93 14.81
C PRO A 179 -2.38 -15.70 14.18
N ASP A 180 -3.02 -14.56 14.45
CA ASP A 180 -4.37 -14.25 13.93
C ASP A 180 -4.43 -14.14 12.40
N PHE A 181 -3.29 -13.93 11.73
CA PHE A 181 -3.23 -13.82 10.28
C PHE A 181 -2.70 -15.08 9.60
N GLN A 182 -2.49 -16.17 10.34
CA GLN A 182 -1.89 -17.40 9.80
C GLN A 182 -2.72 -17.99 8.63
N ASP A 183 -4.04 -18.04 8.76
CA ASP A 183 -4.90 -18.56 7.68
C ASP A 183 -4.86 -17.67 6.44
N PHE A 184 -4.86 -16.35 6.63
CA PHE A 184 -4.74 -15.39 5.53
C PHE A 184 -3.36 -15.48 4.86
N ALA A 185 -2.29 -15.57 5.65
CA ALA A 185 -0.93 -15.78 5.18
C ALA A 185 -0.83 -17.05 4.31
N ASN A 186 -1.41 -18.15 4.80
CA ASN A 186 -1.48 -19.42 4.08
C ASN A 186 -2.24 -19.29 2.78
N TYR A 187 -3.44 -18.71 2.83
CA TYR A 187 -4.23 -18.43 1.65
C TYR A 187 -3.47 -17.57 0.63
N ALA A 188 -2.82 -16.49 1.05
CA ALA A 188 -2.13 -15.57 0.16
C ALA A 188 -0.94 -16.24 -0.56
N ILE A 189 -0.17 -17.06 0.15
CA ILE A 189 0.94 -17.83 -0.45
C ILE A 189 0.40 -18.92 -1.37
N SER A 190 -0.59 -19.71 -0.96
CA SER A 190 -1.17 -20.77 -1.80
C SER A 190 -1.86 -20.20 -3.05
N TYR A 191 -2.54 -19.06 -2.93
CA TYR A 191 -3.09 -18.33 -4.07
C TYR A 191 -1.99 -17.92 -5.05
N LEU A 192 -0.88 -17.37 -4.54
CA LEU A 192 0.26 -17.00 -5.38
C LEU A 192 0.91 -18.24 -6.01
N GLN A 193 1.08 -19.33 -5.28
CA GLN A 193 1.62 -20.60 -5.82
C GLN A 193 0.76 -21.14 -6.96
N GLY A 194 -0.56 -21.21 -6.76
CA GLY A 194 -1.52 -21.63 -7.77
C GLY A 194 -1.50 -20.72 -8.99
N PHE A 195 -1.39 -19.40 -8.80
CA PHE A 195 -1.27 -18.44 -9.90
C PHE A 195 0.02 -18.63 -10.71
N LEU A 196 1.13 -18.95 -10.04
CA LEU A 196 2.43 -19.19 -10.70
C LEU A 196 2.53 -20.59 -11.33
N GLY A 197 1.70 -21.55 -10.89
CA GLY A 197 1.83 -22.96 -11.24
C GLY A 197 3.06 -23.63 -10.61
N ALA A 198 3.50 -23.15 -9.45
CA ALA A 198 4.70 -23.63 -8.77
C ALA A 198 4.38 -24.70 -7.71
N GLU A 199 5.11 -25.81 -7.72
CA GLU A 199 5.00 -26.87 -6.70
C GLU A 199 5.65 -26.48 -5.37
N SER A 200 6.66 -25.61 -5.42
CA SER A 200 7.43 -25.15 -4.25
C SER A 200 6.98 -23.77 -3.78
N CYS A 201 7.39 -23.37 -2.57
CA CYS A 201 7.06 -22.06 -2.01
C CYS A 201 7.61 -20.93 -2.90
N PRO A 202 6.87 -19.82 -3.13
CA PRO A 202 7.35 -18.70 -3.95
C PRO A 202 8.62 -18.05 -3.39
N THR A 203 8.96 -18.30 -2.13
CA THR A 203 10.17 -17.79 -1.47
C THR A 203 11.44 -18.57 -1.83
N THR A 204 11.32 -19.80 -2.34
CA THR A 204 12.45 -20.69 -2.65
C THR A 204 12.74 -20.82 -4.14
N ILE A 205 11.80 -20.43 -4.99
CA ILE A 205 11.93 -20.53 -6.45
C ILE A 205 12.48 -19.23 -7.05
N ASP A 206 13.10 -19.34 -8.24
CA ASP A 206 13.42 -18.16 -9.03
C ASP A 206 12.14 -17.57 -9.63
N LEU A 207 11.77 -16.38 -9.17
CA LEU A 207 10.57 -15.66 -9.62
C LEU A 207 10.78 -14.86 -10.91
N THR A 208 11.99 -14.85 -11.50
CA THR A 208 12.28 -14.11 -12.75
C THR A 208 11.36 -14.42 -13.93
N PRO A 209 10.90 -15.66 -14.18
CA PRO A 209 10.06 -15.97 -15.35
C PRO A 209 8.72 -15.22 -15.35
N TRP A 210 8.15 -14.95 -14.18
CA TRP A 210 6.84 -14.31 -14.03
C TRP A 210 6.92 -12.77 -13.94
N SER A 211 8.13 -12.19 -13.99
CA SER A 211 8.35 -10.75 -13.87
C SER A 211 7.71 -9.91 -15.00
N GLN A 212 7.44 -10.52 -16.15
CA GLN A 212 6.83 -9.85 -17.31
C GLN A 212 5.30 -9.86 -17.27
N ILE A 213 4.68 -10.64 -16.38
CA ILE A 213 3.23 -10.81 -16.32
C ILE A 213 2.57 -9.51 -15.86
N LEU A 214 1.59 -9.04 -16.65
CA LEU A 214 0.95 -7.75 -16.43
C LEU A 214 0.22 -7.66 -15.09
N SER A 215 -0.47 -8.74 -14.68
CA SER A 215 -1.21 -8.78 -13.41
C SER A 215 -0.29 -8.74 -12.19
N LEU A 216 0.93 -9.25 -12.29
CA LEU A 216 1.90 -9.28 -11.19
C LEU A 216 2.75 -8.00 -11.08
N ARG A 217 2.73 -7.15 -12.11
CA ARG A 217 3.61 -5.95 -12.21
C ARG A 217 3.53 -5.02 -11.00
N SER A 218 2.40 -4.96 -10.31
CA SER A 218 2.17 -4.16 -9.10
C SER A 218 1.76 -4.99 -7.88
N HIS A 219 1.81 -6.31 -7.97
CA HIS A 219 1.32 -7.19 -6.92
C HIS A 219 2.25 -7.12 -5.71
N SER A 220 1.73 -6.68 -4.56
CA SER A 220 2.53 -6.38 -3.37
C SER A 220 3.32 -7.60 -2.87
N LEU A 221 2.66 -8.75 -2.67
CA LEU A 221 3.33 -9.97 -2.19
C LEU A 221 4.40 -10.47 -3.16
N PHE A 222 4.01 -10.75 -4.41
CA PHE A 222 4.93 -11.22 -5.45
C PHE A 222 6.15 -10.30 -5.59
N ASN A 223 5.95 -8.99 -5.72
CA ASN A 223 7.05 -8.05 -5.88
C ASN A 223 7.90 -7.94 -4.61
N SER A 224 7.32 -8.12 -3.41
CA SER A 224 8.09 -8.14 -2.17
C SER A 224 9.05 -9.33 -2.18
N LEU A 225 8.56 -10.52 -2.50
CA LEU A 225 9.38 -11.73 -2.64
C LEU A 225 10.43 -11.58 -3.74
N PHE A 226 10.02 -11.14 -4.93
CA PHE A 226 10.89 -11.00 -6.09
C PHE A 226 12.00 -9.96 -5.92
N PHE A 227 11.70 -8.78 -5.36
CA PHE A 227 12.74 -7.77 -5.14
C PHE A 227 13.61 -8.11 -3.92
N SER A 228 13.05 -8.77 -2.90
CA SER A 228 13.84 -9.26 -1.77
C SER A 228 14.86 -10.32 -2.19
N SER A 229 14.51 -11.25 -3.10
CA SER A 229 15.43 -12.29 -3.57
C SER A 229 16.62 -11.71 -4.33
N ARG A 230 16.41 -10.64 -5.13
CA ARG A 230 17.48 -9.89 -5.79
C ARG A 230 18.44 -9.20 -4.83
N LEU A 231 18.00 -8.91 -3.61
CA LEU A 231 18.80 -8.31 -2.54
C LEU A 231 19.34 -9.35 -1.55
N ASN A 232 19.19 -10.65 -1.84
CA ASN A 232 19.54 -11.76 -0.95
C ASN A 232 18.86 -11.69 0.43
N ILE A 233 17.66 -11.09 0.50
CA ILE A 233 16.85 -11.06 1.72
C ILE A 233 16.01 -12.33 1.76
N THR A 234 16.21 -13.15 2.79
CA THR A 234 15.46 -14.40 3.01
C THR A 234 14.27 -14.18 3.92
N TRP A 235 13.17 -14.90 3.65
CA TRP A 235 11.97 -14.86 4.48
C TRP A 235 11.92 -16.08 5.40
N PRO A 236 11.68 -15.91 6.71
CA PRO A 236 11.55 -17.02 7.66
C PRO A 236 10.16 -17.66 7.55
N LEU A 237 9.83 -18.19 6.38
CA LEU A 237 8.56 -18.85 6.12
C LEU A 237 8.77 -20.37 6.15
N SER A 238 8.23 -21.02 7.18
CA SER A 238 8.09 -22.48 7.24
C SER A 238 6.77 -22.88 6.58
N PHE A 239 6.65 -22.63 5.28
CA PHE A 239 5.43 -22.97 4.55
C PHE A 239 5.38 -24.46 4.26
N TRP A 240 4.37 -25.13 4.79
CA TRP A 240 3.99 -26.47 4.35
C TRP A 240 2.69 -26.33 3.57
N PRO A 241 2.65 -26.67 2.27
CA PRO A 241 1.40 -26.61 1.54
C PRO A 241 0.36 -27.50 2.25
N PRO A 242 -0.88 -27.04 2.45
CA PRO A 242 -1.95 -27.94 2.86
C PRO A 242 -2.06 -29.02 1.78
N ARG A 243 -1.90 -30.28 2.19
CA ARG A 243 -2.05 -31.45 1.33
C ARG A 243 -3.49 -31.61 0.88
#